data_AF-A0A4Y7SXN1-F1
#
_entry.id   AF-A0A4Y7SXN1-F1
#
_cell.length_a   1.000
_cell.length_b   1.000
_cell.length_c   1.000
_cell.angle_alpha   90.00
_cell.angle_beta   90.00
_cell.angle_gamma   90.00
#
_symmetry.space_group_name_H-M   'P 1'
#
loop_
_entity.id
_entity.type
_entity.pdbx_description
1 polymer ?
#
loop_
_entity_poly.entity_id
_entity_poly.type
_entity_poly.pdbx_seq_one_letter_code
_entity_poly.pdbx_strand_id
1 'polypeptide(L)'
;MSSAALPSELYESLLLRLVAVLEITRDNESVSNPQAKQKLLQATKDFRNALDQAKELALNIPGGEFTVAEQDNVIRMLETLRDRKRARLAQFAARPVESSHSGLIAKLEIDSMASTPFGGS
;
A
#
# COMPACT_ATOMS: atom_id res chain seq x y z
N MET A 1 -10.27 -5.40 4.07
CA MET A 1 -9.41 -4.22 4.25
C MET A 1 -9.86 -3.59 5.55
N SER A 2 -9.24 -3.98 6.66
CA SER A 2 -9.58 -3.46 7.99
C SER A 2 -9.23 -1.99 8.02
N SER A 3 -10.25 -1.12 8.04
CA SER A 3 -10.13 0.29 8.40
C SER A 3 -9.77 0.34 9.89
N ALA A 4 -8.53 0.01 10.23
CA ALA A 4 -7.99 0.29 11.55
C ALA A 4 -7.92 1.81 11.65
N ALA A 5 -8.82 2.40 12.43
CA ALA A 5 -8.74 3.82 12.75
C ALA A 5 -7.32 4.10 13.29
N LEU A 6 -6.68 5.14 12.75
CA LEU A 6 -5.36 5.54 13.23
C LEU A 6 -5.49 5.86 14.73
N PRO A 7 -4.62 5.32 15.60
CA PRO A 7 -4.67 5.60 17.03
C PRO A 7 -4.19 7.02 17.32
N SER A 8 -5.07 7.99 17.11
CA SER A 8 -4.81 9.42 17.34
C SER A 8 -4.52 9.72 18.81
N GLU A 9 -5.11 8.95 19.72
CA GLU A 9 -4.90 9.07 21.18
C GLU A 9 -3.41 9.03 21.57
N LEU A 10 -2.61 8.18 20.91
CA LEU A 10 -1.17 8.10 21.17
C LEU A 10 -0.49 9.42 20.81
N TYR A 11 -0.78 9.96 19.63
CA TYR A 11 -0.21 11.22 19.16
C TYR A 11 -0.67 12.43 19.98
N GLU A 12 -1.96 12.46 20.35
CA GLU A 12 -2.54 13.49 21.22
C GLU A 12 -1.87 13.51 22.60
N SER A 13 -1.52 12.33 23.14
CA SER A 13 -0.85 12.21 24.44
C SER A 13 0.60 12.72 24.46
N LEU A 14 1.27 12.83 23.30
CA LEU A 14 2.68 13.23 23.24
C LEU A 14 2.91 14.63 23.78
N LEU A 15 2.02 15.57 23.46
CA LEU A 15 2.12 16.95 23.95
C LEU A 15 1.97 17.01 25.47
N LEU A 16 1.00 16.29 26.04
CA LEU A 16 0.81 16.23 27.49
C LEU A 16 2.02 15.62 28.21
N ARG A 17 2.60 14.56 27.66
CA ARG A 17 3.82 13.93 28.19
C ARG A 17 5.03 14.87 28.13
N LEU A 18 5.17 15.65 27.06
CA LEU A 18 6.23 16.66 26.95
C LEU A 18 6.04 17.79 27.96
N VAL A 19 4.81 18.28 28.13
CA VAL A 19 4.48 19.29 29.14
C VAL A 19 4.87 18.80 30.53
N ALA A 20 4.55 17.56 30.89
CA ALA A 20 4.94 16.98 32.18
C ALA A 20 6.46 16.95 32.39
N VAL A 21 7.25 16.63 31.35
CA VAL A 21 8.73 16.70 31.42
C VAL A 21 9.20 18.14 31.65
N LEU A 22 8.61 19.12 30.96
CA LEU A 22 8.98 20.53 31.07
C LEU A 22 8.62 21.12 32.44
N GLU A 23 7.45 20.76 32.98
CA GLU A 23 7.01 21.19 34.32
C GLU A 23 7.99 20.71 35.40
N ILE A 24 8.33 19.42 35.39
CA ILE A 24 9.30 18.86 36.36
C ILE A 24 10.69 19.51 36.21
N THR A 25 11.08 19.87 34.98
CA THR A 25 12.36 20.53 34.73
C THR A 25 12.37 21.97 35.24
N ARG A 26 11.23 22.67 35.18
CA ARG A 26 11.09 24.07 35.60
C ARG A 26 11.03 24.23 37.11
N ASP A 27 10.57 23.21 37.82
CA ASP A 27 10.59 23.19 39.28
C ASP A 27 12.06 23.18 39.78
N ASN A 28 12.52 24.33 40.30
CA ASN A 28 13.91 24.62 40.70
C ASN A 28 14.49 23.66 41.77
N GLU A 29 13.68 22.79 42.37
CA GLU A 29 14.15 21.75 43.31
C GLU A 29 14.75 20.51 42.63
N SER A 30 14.64 20.41 41.29
CA SER A 30 14.92 19.20 40.51
C SER A 30 16.36 18.66 40.59
N VAL A 31 17.35 19.49 40.91
CA VAL A 31 18.76 19.09 40.98
C VAL A 31 19.21 18.68 42.38
N SER A 32 18.50 19.15 43.41
CA SER A 32 18.86 18.95 44.83
C SER A 32 18.07 17.82 45.48
N ASN A 33 16.88 17.52 44.95
CA ASN A 33 15.96 16.51 45.48
C ASN A 33 16.07 15.19 44.68
N PRO A 34 16.55 14.07 45.27
CA PRO A 34 16.65 12.77 44.60
C PRO A 34 15.32 12.26 44.02
N GLN A 35 14.20 12.53 44.70
CA GLN A 35 12.87 12.14 44.25
C GLN A 35 12.47 12.93 42.99
N ALA A 36 12.86 14.19 42.89
CA ALA A 36 12.60 15.00 41.69
C ALA A 36 13.42 14.51 40.49
N LYS A 37 14.68 14.10 40.69
CA LYS A 37 15.49 13.44 39.64
C LYS A 37 14.86 12.15 39.14
N GLN A 38 14.35 11.33 40.05
CA GLN A 38 13.69 10.07 39.68
C GLN A 38 12.40 10.31 38.90
N LYS A 39 11.59 11.30 39.32
CA LYS A 39 10.38 11.71 38.58
C LYS A 39 10.71 12.22 37.18
N LEU A 40 11.74 13.06 37.03
CA LEU A 40 12.18 13.56 35.73
C LEU A 40 12.64 12.44 34.81
N LEU A 41 13.45 11.51 35.33
CA LEU A 41 13.94 10.37 34.58
C LEU A 41 12.79 9.46 34.13
N GLN A 42 11.78 9.24 34.99
CA GLN A 42 10.60 8.47 34.65
C GLN A 42 9.77 9.17 33.57
N ALA A 43 9.44 10.45 33.75
CA ALA A 43 8.67 11.22 32.77
C ALA A 43 9.37 11.28 31.39
N THR A 44 10.70 11.42 31.39
CA THR A 44 11.49 11.43 30.15
C THR A 44 11.47 10.06 29.45
N LYS A 45 11.59 8.97 30.22
CA LYS A 45 11.46 7.60 29.67
C LYS A 45 10.06 7.38 29.09
N ASP A 46 9.03 7.78 29.80
CA ASP A 46 7.63 7.58 29.38
C ASP A 46 7.30 8.40 28.13
N PHE A 47 7.86 9.61 28.00
CA PHE A 47 7.75 10.40 26.78
C PHE A 47 8.50 9.76 25.61
N ARG A 48 9.75 9.33 25.83
CA ARG A 48 10.56 8.67 24.79
C ARG A 48 9.89 7.39 24.30
N ASN A 49 9.40 6.55 25.21
CA ASN A 49 8.72 5.31 24.85
C ASN A 49 7.46 5.59 24.00
N ALA A 50 6.67 6.60 24.36
CA ALA A 50 5.49 6.98 23.58
C ALA A 50 5.88 7.52 22.20
N LEU A 51 6.97 8.29 22.09
CA LEU A 51 7.49 8.75 20.80
C LEU A 51 7.97 7.60 19.92
N ASP A 52 8.69 6.65 20.48
CA ASP A 52 9.20 5.50 19.74
C ASP A 52 8.03 4.63 19.23
N GLN A 53 7.00 4.40 20.06
CA GLN A 53 5.75 3.74 19.63
C GLN A 53 5.02 4.52 18.53
N ALA A 54 4.94 5.85 18.64
CA ALA A 54 4.28 6.69 17.65
C ALA A 54 5.01 6.69 16.30
N LYS A 55 6.35 6.60 16.31
CA LYS A 55 7.17 6.46 15.11
C LYS A 55 7.01 5.09 14.47
N GLU A 56 7.07 4.03 15.27
CA GLU A 56 6.87 2.66 14.80
C GLU A 56 5.49 2.51 14.15
N LEU A 57 4.46 3.11 14.77
CA LEU A 57 3.13 3.10 14.19
C LEU A 57 3.06 3.85 12.86
N ALA A 58 3.69 5.03 12.78
CA ALA A 58 3.73 5.81 11.55
C ALA A 58 4.40 5.04 10.40
N LEU A 59 5.51 4.36 10.68
CA LEU A 59 6.25 3.56 9.69
C LEU A 59 5.51 2.29 9.24
N ASN A 60 4.66 1.75 10.10
CA ASN A 60 3.89 0.53 9.81
C ASN A 60 2.54 0.80 9.10
N ILE A 61 2.16 2.08 8.92
CA ILE A 61 1.04 2.44 8.04
C ILE A 61 1.46 2.17 6.59
N PRO A 62 0.59 1.60 5.73
CA PRO A 62 0.91 1.41 4.33
C PRO A 62 1.36 2.72 3.66
N GLY A 63 2.61 2.75 3.19
CA GLY A 63 3.23 3.92 2.58
C GLY A 63 3.83 4.92 3.58
N GLY A 64 3.83 4.62 4.88
CA GLY A 64 4.43 5.44 5.94
C GLY A 64 5.97 5.51 5.87
N GLU A 65 6.60 4.61 5.12
CA GLU A 65 8.01 4.64 4.77
C GLU A 65 8.35 5.71 3.72
N PHE A 66 7.36 6.16 2.96
CA PHE A 66 7.54 7.14 1.89
C PHE A 66 7.31 8.56 2.39
N THR A 67 8.13 9.47 1.89
CA THR A 67 7.80 10.90 1.94
C THR A 67 6.53 11.18 1.13
N VAL A 68 5.84 12.27 1.44
CA VAL A 68 4.63 12.70 0.71
C VAL A 68 4.93 12.82 -0.80
N ALA A 69 6.08 13.37 -1.17
CA ALA A 69 6.49 13.52 -2.57
C ALA A 69 6.69 12.16 -3.27
N GLU A 70 7.23 11.16 -2.58
CA GLU A 70 7.35 9.79 -3.11
C GLU A 70 5.98 9.14 -3.27
N GLN A 71 5.07 9.33 -2.30
CA GLN A 71 3.69 8.85 -2.41
C GLN A 71 2.98 9.46 -3.63
N ASP A 72 3.12 10.77 -3.85
CA ASP A 72 2.56 11.45 -5.03
C ASP A 72 3.10 10.89 -6.35
N ASN A 73 4.40 10.56 -6.40
CA ASN A 73 5.02 9.94 -7.55
C ASN A 73 4.47 8.53 -7.82
N VAL A 74 4.30 7.71 -6.77
CA VAL A 74 3.72 6.37 -6.86
C VAL A 74 2.27 6.45 -7.33
N ILE A 75 1.47 7.37 -6.76
CA ILE A 75 0.08 7.61 -7.17
C ILE A 75 0.03 7.94 -8.65
N ARG A 76 0.82 8.92 -9.12
CA ARG A 76 0.87 9.32 -10.54
C ARG A 76 1.24 8.16 -11.46
N MET A 77 2.20 7.33 -11.04
CA MET A 77 2.61 6.14 -11.80
C MET A 77 1.45 5.12 -11.90
N LEU A 78 0.77 4.85 -10.79
CA LEU A 78 -0.35 3.91 -10.72
C LEU A 78 -1.54 4.39 -11.54
N GLU A 79 -1.86 5.68 -11.51
CA GLU A 79 -2.91 6.28 -12.34
C GLU A 79 -2.58 6.17 -13.83
N THR A 80 -1.34 6.49 -14.22
CA THR A 80 -0.88 6.33 -15.60
C THR A 80 -1.03 4.88 -16.07
N LEU A 81 -0.67 3.91 -15.21
CA LEU A 81 -0.80 2.49 -15.53
C LEU A 81 -2.26 2.06 -15.67
N ARG A 82 -3.13 2.51 -14.76
CA ARG A 82 -4.59 2.29 -14.80
C ARG A 82 -5.16 2.79 -16.12
N ASP A 83 -4.83 4.02 -16.50
CA ASP A 83 -5.41 4.67 -17.68
C ASP A 83 -4.93 4.00 -18.98
N ARG A 84 -3.65 3.62 -19.05
CA ARG A 84 -3.12 2.80 -20.15
C ARG A 84 -3.83 1.44 -20.26
N LYS A 85 -4.06 0.76 -19.14
CA LYS A 85 -4.78 -0.53 -19.14
C LYS A 85 -6.22 -0.37 -19.60
N ARG A 86 -6.92 0.67 -19.15
CA ARG A 86 -8.29 1.00 -19.61
C ARG A 86 -8.33 1.27 -21.12
N ALA A 87 -7.39 2.06 -21.64
CA ALA A 87 -7.31 2.33 -23.07
C ALA A 87 -7.08 1.06 -23.90
N ARG A 88 -6.19 0.16 -23.45
CA ARG A 88 -5.97 -1.14 -24.10
C ARG A 88 -7.21 -2.02 -24.08
N LEU A 89 -7.90 -2.11 -22.94
CA LEU A 89 -9.15 -2.87 -22.84
C LEU A 89 -10.21 -2.32 -23.78
N ALA A 90 -10.35 -0.99 -23.90
CA ALA A 90 -11.27 -0.37 -24.84
C ALA A 90 -10.91 -0.71 -26.30
N GLN A 91 -9.62 -0.72 -26.66
CA GLN A 91 -9.16 -1.12 -27.99
C GLN A 91 -9.47 -2.60 -28.27
N PHE A 92 -9.25 -3.49 -27.31
CA PHE A 92 -9.60 -4.90 -27.45
C PHE A 92 -11.10 -5.11 -27.62
N ALA A 93 -11.91 -4.43 -26.80
CA ALA A 93 -13.37 -4.51 -26.88
C ALA A 93 -13.94 -3.92 -28.18
N ALA A 94 -13.27 -2.91 -28.75
CA ALA A 94 -13.68 -2.28 -30.00
C ALA A 94 -13.24 -3.07 -31.25
N ARG A 95 -12.36 -4.07 -31.11
CA ARG A 95 -11.91 -4.87 -32.25
C ARG A 95 -13.02 -5.88 -32.60
N PRO A 96 -13.61 -5.82 -33.80
CA PRO A 96 -14.52 -6.86 -34.25
C PRO A 96 -13.76 -8.19 -34.25
N VAL A 97 -14.37 -9.25 -33.73
CA VAL A 97 -13.87 -10.61 -33.93
C VAL A 97 -14.09 -10.92 -35.40
N GLU A 98 -13.15 -10.53 -36.26
CA GLU A 98 -13.13 -11.00 -37.64
C GLU A 98 -12.85 -12.50 -37.61
N SER A 99 -13.91 -13.28 -37.77
CA SER A 99 -13.85 -14.71 -38.00
C SER A 99 -13.19 -14.95 -39.36
N SER A 100 -11.86 -14.95 -39.42
CA SER A 100 -11.06 -15.38 -40.57
C SER A 100 -11.12 -16.89 -40.76
N HIS A 101 -12.33 -17.47 -40.77
CA HIS A 101 -12.57 -18.91 -40.94
C HIS A 101 -13.46 -19.25 -42.15
N SER A 102 -13.82 -18.28 -43.01
CA SER A 102 -14.54 -18.61 -44.25
C SER A 102 -13.66 -19.10 -45.41
N GLY A 103 -12.34 -18.89 -45.37
CA GLY A 103 -11.45 -19.22 -46.50
C GLY A 103 -10.69 -20.54 -46.41
N LEU A 104 -10.43 -21.05 -45.19
CA LEU A 104 -9.60 -22.24 -44.98
C LEU A 104 -10.40 -23.54 -44.84
N ILE A 105 -11.66 -23.47 -44.40
CA ILE A 105 -12.51 -24.66 -44.23
C ILE A 105 -12.91 -25.24 -45.60
N ALA A 106 -13.19 -24.41 -46.59
CA ALA A 106 -13.62 -24.87 -47.93
C ALA A 106 -12.53 -25.61 -48.73
N LYS A 107 -11.24 -25.44 -48.41
CA LYS A 107 -10.14 -26.13 -49.11
C LYS A 107 -9.73 -27.44 -48.43
N LEU A 108 -10.08 -27.63 -47.15
CA LEU A 108 -9.79 -28.85 -46.39
C LEU A 108 -10.80 -29.98 -46.66
N GLU A 109 -12.03 -29.67 -47.05
CA GLU A 109 -13.07 -30.68 -47.29
C GLU A 109 -12.97 -31.39 -48.66
N ILE A 110 -12.26 -30.81 -49.63
CA ILE A 110 -12.17 -31.39 -50.99
C ILE A 110 -11.17 -32.55 -51.07
N ASP A 111 -10.17 -32.61 -50.19
CA ASP A 111 -9.10 -33.62 -50.24
C ASP A 111 -9.43 -34.91 -49.45
N SER A 112 -10.56 -34.95 -48.74
CA SER A 112 -10.95 -36.07 -47.88
C SER A 112 -11.96 -37.05 -48.50
N MET A 113 -12.34 -36.87 -49.77
CA MET A 113 -13.33 -37.73 -50.48
C MET A 113 -12.71 -38.72 -51.49
N ALA A 114 -11.38 -38.80 -51.61
CA ALA A 114 -10.71 -39.57 -52.67
C ALA A 114 -10.11 -40.93 -52.26
N SER A 115 -10.41 -41.49 -51.07
CA SER A 115 -9.83 -42.78 -50.68
C SER A 115 -10.75 -43.63 -49.80
N THR A 116 -11.55 -44.47 -50.46
CA THR A 116 -12.11 -45.70 -49.88
C THR A 116 -11.76 -46.87 -50.79
N PRO A 117 -10.87 -47.80 -50.40
CA PRO A 117 -10.78 -49.08 -51.07
C PRO A 117 -11.91 -49.99 -50.56
N PHE A 118 -12.97 -50.16 -51.37
CA PHE A 118 -13.70 -51.43 -51.43
C PHE A 118 -12.74 -52.44 -52.08
N GLY A 119 -12.47 -53.65 -51.61
CA GLY A 119 -13.25 -54.57 -50.81
C GLY A 119 -13.31 -55.91 -51.58
N GLY A 120 -12.63 -56.95 -51.06
CA GLY A 120 -12.92 -58.37 -51.29
C GLY A 120 -12.60 -58.99 -52.66
N SER A 121 -11.74 -60.00 -52.73
CA SER A 121 -12.09 -61.42 -52.53
C SER A 121 -10.82 -62.26 -52.35
#